data_AF-A0A5K0V8W3-F1
#
_entry.id   AF-A0A5K0V8W3-F1
#
_cell.length_a   1.000
_cell.length_b   1.000
_cell.length_c   1.000
_cell.angle_alpha   90.00
_cell.angle_beta   90.00
_cell.angle_gamma   90.00
#
_symmetry.space_group_name_H-M   'P 1'
#
loop_
_entity.id
_entity.type
_entity.pdbx_description
1 polymer ?
#
loop_
_entity_poly.entity_id
_entity_poly.type
_entity_poly.pdbx_seq_one_letter_code
_entity_poly.pdbx_strand_id
1 'polypeptide(L)'
;AAIFDMEHSRWLEEDQRHMSELQAGIHAHLPDGELRVIVDSCLSHYDEIFRLKGIAAKTDVFHLFSGMWKTPAERCFLWMGGFRPSDLLK
;
A
#
# COMPACT_ATOMS: atom_id res chain seq x y z
N ALA A 1 -1.40 10.87 12.91
CA ALA A 1 -0.73 11.40 11.71
C ALA A 1 0.75 10.98 11.61
N ALA A 2 1.70 11.65 12.29
CA ALA A 2 3.14 11.55 11.99
C ALA A 2 3.74 10.12 11.98
N ILE A 3 3.38 9.25 12.93
CA ILE A 3 3.87 7.86 12.96
C ILE A 3 3.39 7.08 11.73
N PHE A 4 2.10 7.20 11.39
CA PHE A 4 1.54 6.54 10.20
C PHE A 4 2.21 7.03 8.91
N ASP A 5 2.47 8.34 8.80
CA ASP A 5 3.09 8.91 7.59
C ASP A 5 4.51 8.38 7.39
N MET A 6 5.29 8.28 8.47
CA MET A 6 6.63 7.70 8.46
C MET A 6 6.58 6.22 8.06
N GLU A 7 5.72 5.43 8.70
CA GLU A 7 5.56 4.00 8.44
C GLU A 7 5.06 3.71 7.01
N HIS A 8 4.12 4.50 6.52
CA HIS A 8 3.66 4.43 5.13
C HIS A 8 4.76 4.77 4.14
N SER A 9 5.60 5.76 4.44
CA SER A 9 6.72 6.14 3.57
C SER A 9 7.75 5.02 3.48
N ARG A 10 8.10 4.38 4.60
CA ARG A 10 8.94 3.18 4.62
C ARG A 10 8.31 2.04 3.82
N TRP A 11 7.01 1.79 4.01
CA TRP A 11 6.29 0.75 3.28
C TRP A 11 6.33 0.98 1.76
N LEU A 12 6.26 2.23 1.29
CA LEU A 12 6.38 2.59 -0.13
C LEU A 12 7.77 2.27 -0.69
N GLU A 13 8.84 2.57 0.06
CA GLU A 13 10.21 2.23 -0.37
C GLU A 13 10.38 0.72 -0.52
N GLU A 14 9.84 -0.06 0.41
CA GLU A 14 9.85 -1.52 0.36
C GLU A 14 8.97 -2.07 -0.79
N ASP A 15 7.81 -1.46 -1.06
CA ASP A 15 6.94 -1.82 -2.18
C ASP A 15 7.65 -1.58 -3.52
N GLN A 16 8.35 -0.45 -3.68
CA GLN A 16 9.17 -0.18 -4.86
C GLN A 16 10.27 -1.23 -5.05
N ARG A 17 10.90 -1.70 -3.97
CA ARG A 17 11.90 -2.77 -4.02
C ARG A 17 11.27 -4.08 -4.49
N HIS A 18 10.14 -4.49 -3.91
CA HIS A 18 9.41 -5.70 -4.31
C HIS A 18 8.96 -5.65 -5.77
N MET A 19 8.45 -4.50 -6.24
CA MET A 19 8.07 -4.31 -7.63
C MET A 19 9.25 -4.39 -8.59
N SER A 20 10.39 -3.82 -8.20
CA SER A 20 11.64 -3.90 -8.99
C SER A 20 12.14 -5.34 -9.08
N GLU A 21 12.07 -6.11 -7.99
CA GLU A 21 12.44 -7.52 -7.94
C GLU A 21 11.52 -8.38 -8.82
N LEU A 22 10.21 -8.18 -8.73
CA LEU A 22 9.24 -8.85 -9.59
C LEU A 22 9.48 -8.53 -11.07
N GLN A 23 9.72 -7.26 -11.40
CA GLN A 23 10.05 -6.85 -12.76
C GLN A 23 11.32 -7.55 -13.24
N ALA A 24 12.38 -7.55 -12.44
CA ALA A 24 13.64 -8.23 -12.79
C ALA A 24 13.44 -9.74 -13.01
N GLY A 25 12.67 -10.41 -12.15
CA GLY A 25 12.36 -11.83 -12.29
C GLY A 25 11.59 -12.15 -13.58
N ILE A 26 10.65 -11.30 -13.97
CA ILE A 26 9.93 -11.43 -15.24
C ILE A 26 10.89 -11.24 -16.43
N HIS A 27 11.75 -10.21 -16.40
CA HIS A 27 12.70 -9.96 -17.49
C HIS A 27 13.76 -11.05 -17.63
N ALA A 28 14.13 -11.70 -16.52
CA ALA A 28 15.05 -12.83 -16.49
C ALA A 28 14.40 -14.15 -16.89
N HIS A 29 13.09 -14.18 -17.17
CA HIS A 29 12.33 -15.39 -17.47
C HIS A 29 12.50 -16.48 -16.39
N LEU A 30 12.41 -16.08 -15.12
CA LEU A 30 12.51 -17.02 -14.01
C LEU A 30 11.45 -18.13 -14.12
N PRO A 31 11.77 -19.37 -13.70
CA PRO A 31 10.78 -20.43 -13.61
C PRO A 31 9.62 -20.05 -12.69
N ASP A 32 8.42 -20.55 -12.98
CA ASP A 32 7.19 -20.25 -12.24
C ASP A 32 7.32 -20.45 -10.72
N GLY A 33 8.10 -21.45 -10.28
CA GLY A 33 8.35 -21.72 -8.87
C GLY A 33 9.09 -20.58 -8.16
N GLU A 34 10.11 -20.00 -8.79
CA GLU A 34 10.86 -18.87 -8.25
C GLU A 34 10.04 -17.58 -8.33
N LEU A 35 9.34 -17.37 -9.46
CA LEU A 35 8.45 -16.23 -9.63
C LEU A 35 7.31 -16.23 -8.60
N ARG A 36 6.77 -17.42 -8.26
CA ARG A 36 5.76 -17.58 -7.21
C ARG A 36 6.24 -17.06 -5.87
N VAL A 37 7.48 -17.38 -5.48
CA VAL A 37 8.05 -16.91 -4.21
C VAL A 37 8.10 -15.38 -4.15
N ILE A 38 8.51 -14.72 -5.23
CA ILE A 38 8.54 -13.26 -5.31
C ILE A 38 7.13 -12.70 -5.20
N VAL A 39 6.17 -13.27 -5.94
CA VAL A 39 4.76 -12.85 -5.89
C VAL A 39 4.18 -13.02 -4.48
N ASP A 40 4.44 -14.13 -3.82
CA ASP A 40 3.94 -14.39 -2.47
C ASP A 40 4.54 -13.40 -1.46
N SER A 41 5.82 -13.03 -1.62
CA SER A 41 6.46 -11.96 -0.83
C SER A 41 5.80 -10.60 -1.08
N CYS A 42 5.52 -10.24 -2.35
CA CYS A 42 4.79 -9.02 -2.67
C CYS A 42 3.42 -9.01 -2.01
N LEU A 43 2.65 -10.10 -2.10
CA LEU A 43 1.32 -10.19 -1.51
C LEU A 43 1.35 -10.08 0.02
N SER A 44 2.28 -10.77 0.68
CA SER A 44 2.47 -10.65 2.13
C SER A 44 2.85 -9.23 2.55
N HIS A 45 3.57 -8.48 1.72
CA HIS A 45 3.89 -7.06 1.98
C HIS A 45 2.63 -6.18 2.01
N TYR A 46 1.61 -6.50 1.21
CA TYR A 46 0.34 -5.76 1.22
C TYR A 46 -0.44 -5.92 2.52
N ASP A 47 -0.34 -7.07 3.19
CA ASP A 47 -0.99 -7.27 4.50
C ASP A 47 -0.53 -6.22 5.53
N GLU A 48 0.73 -5.81 5.45
CA GLU A 48 1.30 -4.82 6.36
C GLU A 48 0.67 -3.43 6.18
N ILE A 49 0.44 -2.98 4.93
CA ILE A 49 -0.22 -1.68 4.73
C ILE A 49 -1.68 -1.70 5.19
N PHE A 50 -2.38 -2.81 5.03
CA PHE A 50 -3.73 -2.96 5.58
C PHE A 50 -3.73 -2.92 7.11
N ARG A 51 -2.75 -3.56 7.75
CA ARG A 51 -2.56 -3.51 9.21
C ARG A 51 -2.29 -2.07 9.69
N LEU A 52 -1.36 -1.37 9.04
CA LEU A 52 -1.03 0.03 9.36
C LEU A 52 -2.24 0.95 9.21
N LYS A 53 -3.00 0.81 8.11
CA LYS A 53 -4.26 1.54 7.91
C LYS A 53 -5.31 1.18 8.96
N GLY A 54 -5.40 -0.09 9.36
CA GLY A 54 -6.31 -0.52 10.43
C GLY A 54 -6.00 0.12 11.78
N ILE A 55 -4.72 0.24 12.15
CA ILE A 55 -4.28 0.92 13.37
C ILE A 55 -4.58 2.43 13.29
N ALA A 56 -4.26 3.06 12.15
CA ALA A 56 -4.54 4.48 11.93
C ALA A 56 -6.05 4.77 11.96
N ALA A 57 -6.90 3.89 11.40
CA ALA A 57 -8.35 4.07 11.42
C ALA A 57 -8.93 4.05 12.84
N LYS A 58 -8.37 3.23 13.74
CA LYS A 58 -8.78 3.15 15.15
C LYS A 58 -8.35 4.36 15.98
N THR A 59 -7.33 5.09 15.54
CA THR A 59 -6.71 6.17 16.32
C THR A 59 -7.06 7.56 15.77
N ASP A 60 -7.07 7.71 14.45
CA ASP A 60 -7.32 8.95 13.73
C ASP A 60 -7.80 8.65 12.30
N VAL A 61 -9.11 8.39 12.17
CA VAL A 61 -9.72 8.05 10.88
C VAL A 61 -9.69 9.24 9.90
N PHE A 62 -9.74 10.48 10.41
CA PHE A 62 -9.72 11.68 9.57
C PHE A 62 -8.39 11.87 8.85
N HIS A 63 -7.28 11.52 9.50
CA HIS A 63 -5.97 11.50 8.86
C HIS A 63 -5.93 10.59 7.61
N LEU A 64 -6.51 9.39 7.71
CA LEU A 64 -6.61 8.48 6.57
C LEU A 64 -7.51 9.05 5.46
N PHE A 65 -8.64 9.64 5.84
CA PHE A 65 -9.62 10.20 4.90
C PHE A 65 -9.15 11.42 4.14
N SER A 66 -8.47 12.33 4.84
CA SER A 66 -7.93 13.54 4.24
C SER A 66 -6.90 13.25 3.14
N GLY A 67 -6.30 12.05 3.17
CA GLY A 67 -5.28 11.66 2.21
C GLY A 67 -3.99 12.48 2.34
N MET A 68 -3.77 13.17 3.47
CA MET A 68 -2.59 14.02 3.66
C MET A 68 -1.27 13.23 3.63
N TRP A 69 -1.35 11.92 3.83
CA TRP A 69 -0.27 10.94 3.71
C TRP A 69 0.06 10.53 2.25
N LYS A 70 -0.67 11.10 1.27
CA LYS A 70 -0.54 10.83 -0.17
C LYS A 70 -0.22 12.11 -0.94
N THR A 71 0.38 11.95 -2.12
CA THR A 71 0.63 13.08 -3.02
C THR A 71 -0.70 13.69 -3.50
N PRO A 72 -0.73 14.99 -3.87
CA PRO A 72 -1.95 15.62 -4.39
C PRO A 72 -2.58 14.87 -5.57
N ALA A 73 -1.76 14.28 -6.44
CA ALA A 73 -2.22 13.47 -7.55
C ALA A 73 -2.93 12.20 -7.06
N GLU A 74 -2.30 11.41 -6.20
CA GLU A 74 -2.88 10.17 -5.67
C GLU A 74 -4.17 10.40 -4.87
N ARG A 75 -4.27 11.53 -4.15
CA ARG A 75 -5.49 11.88 -3.39
C ARG A 75 -6.73 11.94 -4.28
N CYS A 76 -6.59 12.40 -5.53
CA CYS A 76 -7.69 12.45 -6.49
C CYS A 76 -8.24 11.06 -6.85
N PHE A 77 -7.50 9.98 -6.56
CA PHE A 77 -7.84 8.61 -6.89
C PHE A 77 -8.16 7.73 -5.68
N LEU A 78 -8.17 8.28 -4.46
CA LEU A 78 -8.49 7.50 -3.25
C LEU A 78 -9.85 6.80 -3.33
N TRP A 79 -10.82 7.41 -4.01
CA TRP A 79 -12.17 6.85 -4.23
C TRP A 79 -12.23 5.76 -5.31
N MET A 80 -11.24 5.69 -6.20
CA MET A 80 -11.17 4.69 -7.27
C MET A 80 -10.65 3.34 -6.78
N GLY A 81 -9.98 3.29 -5.62
CA GLY A 81 -9.50 2.06 -4.97
C GLY A 81 -10.56 1.30 -4.15
N GLY A 82 -11.85 1.57 -4.38
CA GLY A 82 -12.98 0.84 -3.78
C GLY A 82 -13.56 1.44 -2.50
N PHE A 83 -12.78 2.23 -1.75
CA PHE A 83 -13.29 2.89 -0.55
C PHE A 83 -13.91 4.26 -0.88
N ARG A 84 -15.22 4.41 -0.66
CA ARG A 84 -15.95 5.67 -0.85
C ARG A 84 -16.21 6.33 0.50
N PRO A 85 -15.58 7.48 0.81
CA PRO A 85 -15.78 8.17 2.08
C PRO A 85 -17.24 8.50 2.42
N SER A 86 -18.08 8.68 1.41
CA SER A 86 -19.53 8.89 1.56
C SER A 86 -20.25 7.74 2.26
N ASP A 87 -19.72 6.51 2.25
CA ASP A 87 -20.38 5.34 2.83
C ASP A 87 -20.27 5.27 4.36
N LEU A 88 -19.35 6.03 4.99
CA LEU A 88 -19.30 6.15 6.46
C LEU A 88 -20.22 7.22 7.03
N LEU A 89 -20.76 8.09 6.17
CA LEU A 89 -21.65 9.18 6.57
C LEU A 89 -23.14 8.83 6.39
N LYS A 90 -23.43 7.56 6.03
CA LYS A 90 -24.77 6.97 6.00
C LYS A 90 -25.03 6.23 7.29
#